data_AF-A0A914N930-F1
#
_entry.id   AF-A0A914N930-F1
#
_cell.length_a   1.000
_cell.length_b   1.000
_cell.length_c   1.000
_cell.angle_alpha   90.00
_cell.angle_beta   90.00
_cell.angle_gamma   90.00
#
_symmetry.space_group_name_H-M   'P 1'
#
loop_
_entity.id
_entity.type
_entity.pdbx_description
1 polymer ?
#
loop_
_entity_poly.entity_id
_entity_poly.type
_entity_poly.pdbx_seq_one_letter_code
_entity_poly.pdbx_strand_id
1 'polypeptide(L)' 'MVFAHLFLASGSLSLKHSNNLLTDLIMKQRISAGIGLAINFFNSARLELNYVLPLRYFPGDNCSSGLQFAAGINFL' A
#
# COMPACT_ATOMS: atom_id res chain seq x y z
N MET A 1 15.85 -7.47 -14.00
CA MET A 1 16.62 -7.74 -12.76
C MET A 1 15.63 -8.00 -11.63
N VAL A 2 15.86 -9.01 -10.77
CA VAL A 2 14.96 -9.38 -9.67
C VAL A 2 15.50 -8.78 -8.36
N PHE A 3 14.62 -8.20 -7.55
CA PHE A 3 14.97 -7.56 -6.28
C PHE A 3 14.03 -8.01 -5.17
N ALA A 4 14.58 -8.37 -4.01
CA ALA A 4 13.79 -8.46 -2.79
C ALA A 4 13.66 -7.08 -2.16
N HIS A 5 12.48 -6.75 -1.65
CA HIS A 5 12.24 -5.50 -0.95
C HIS A 5 11.32 -5.71 0.25
N LEU A 6 11.45 -4.81 1.22
CA LEU A 6 10.56 -4.69 2.36
C LEU A 6 9.95 -3.29 2.29
N PHE A 7 8.65 -3.19 2.54
CA PHE A 7 7.94 -1.93 2.45
C PHE A 7 7.02 -1.72 3.65
N LEU A 8 6.79 -0.44 3.95
CA LEU A 8 5.77 0.02 4.87
C LEU A 8 5.02 1.16 4.18
N ALA A 9 3.71 0.97 4.01
CA ALA A 9 2.83 1.95 3.42
C ALA A 9 1.88 2.49 4.50
N SER A 10 1.71 3.81 4.52
CA SER A 10 0.73 4.47 5.38
C SER A 10 -0.04 5.51 4.59
N GLY A 11 -1.34 5.60 4.84
CA GLY A 11 -2.21 6.57 4.18
C GLY A 11 -3.48 6.81 4.97
N SER A 12 -4.10 7.97 4.78
CA SER A 12 -5.37 8.32 5.40
C SER A 12 -6.28 8.98 4.39
N LEU A 13 -7.57 8.69 4.50
CA LEU A 13 -8.62 9.28 3.68
C LEU A 13 -9.66 9.90 4.61
N SER A 14 -9.97 11.17 4.37
CA SER A 14 -11.05 11.91 5.04
C SER A 14 -11.86 12.68 4.01
N LEU A 15 -13.14 12.90 4.33
CA LEU A 15 -14.04 13.68 3.49
C LEU A 15 -13.71 15.17 3.59
N LYS A 16 -13.66 15.85 2.45
CA LYS A 16 -13.33 17.29 2.37
C LYS A 16 -14.26 18.19 3.21
N HIS A 17 -15.50 17.74 3.46
CA HIS A 17 -16.49 18.48 4.26
C HIS A 17 -16.48 18.11 5.75
N SER A 18 -15.47 17.39 6.24
CA SER A 18 -15.31 17.15 7.68
C SER A 18 -14.93 18.45 8.40
N ASN A 19 -15.66 18.77 9.47
CA ASN A 19 -15.34 19.88 10.37
C ASN A 19 -13.98 19.70 11.07
N ASN A 20 -13.46 18.46 11.16
CA ASN A 20 -12.21 18.12 11.84
C ASN A 20 -11.25 17.37 10.90
N LEU A 21 -11.03 17.90 9.71
CA LEU A 21 -10.26 17.25 8.63
C LEU A 21 -8.86 16.78 9.09
N LEU A 22 -8.08 17.64 9.75
CA LEU A 22 -6.73 17.29 10.20
C LEU A 22 -6.73 16.17 11.25
N THR A 23 -7.64 16.26 12.22
CA THR A 23 -7.79 15.23 13.26
C THR A 23 -8.20 13.90 12.65
N ASP A 24 -9.11 13.92 11.68
CA ASP A 24 -9.50 12.71 10.95
C ASP A 24 -8.32 12.12 10.16
N LEU A 25 -7.52 12.94 9.49
CA LEU A 25 -6.36 12.46 8.74
C LEU A 25 -5.33 11.78 9.65
N ILE A 26 -5.05 12.37 10.82
CA ILE A 26 -4.09 11.82 11.79
C ILE A 26 -4.64 10.55 12.44
N MET A 27 -5.91 10.59 12.88
CA MET A 27 -6.51 9.47 13.60
C MET A 27 -6.86 8.29 12.70
N LYS A 28 -7.19 8.53 11.43
CA LYS A 28 -7.68 7.51 10.48
C LYS A 28 -6.61 6.97 9.52
N GLN A 29 -5.35 6.92 9.98
CA GLN A 29 -4.29 6.25 9.22
C GLN A 29 -4.54 4.74 9.09
N ARG A 30 -4.41 4.25 7.86
CA ARG A 30 -4.24 2.83 7.53
C ARG A 30 -2.77 2.58 7.29
N ILE A 31 -2.28 1.46 7.80
CA ILE A 31 -0.88 1.08 7.71
C ILE A 31 -0.82 -0.37 7.24
N SER A 32 0.01 -0.64 6.24
CA SER A 32 0.36 -1.98 5.80
C SER A 32 1.87 -2.11 5.74
N ALA A 33 2.35 -3.33 6.01
CA ALA A 33 3.74 -3.68 5.83
C ALA A 33 3.80 -4.97 5.02
N GLY A 34 4.92 -5.18 4.34
CA GLY A 34 5.08 -6.39 3.56
C GLY A 34 6.49 -6.60 3.07
N ILE A 35 6.70 -7.80 2.55
CA ILE A 35 7.91 -8.20 1.86
C ILE A 35 7.52 -8.59 0.44
N GLY A 36 8.41 -8.36 -0.51
CA GLY A 36 8.09 -8.63 -1.90
C GLY A 36 9.29 -8.86 -2.79
N LEU A 37 9.01 -9.42 -3.96
CA LEU A 37 9.94 -9.57 -5.06
C LEU A 37 9.50 -8.66 -6.20
N ALA A 38 10.39 -7.82 -6.70
CA ALA A 38 10.17 -6.95 -7.84
C ALA A 38 11.04 -7.40 -9.03
N ILE A 39 10.44 -7.49 -10.20
CA ILE A 39 11.11 -7.82 -11.47
C ILE A 39 10.95 -6.62 -12.40
N ASN A 40 12.06 -5.93 -12.67
CA ASN A 40 12.08 -4.82 -13.60
C ASN A 40 12.42 -5.32 -15.02
N PHE A 41 11.52 -5.04 -15.97
CA PHE A 41 11.68 -5.25 -17.40
C PHE A 41 12.06 -3.93 -18.08
N PHE A 42 13.31 -3.83 -18.52
CA PHE A 42 13.82 -2.78 -19.42
C PHE A 42 13.32 -1.36 -19.10
N ASN A 43 13.27 -0.98 -17.82
CA ASN A 43 12.83 0.34 -17.35
C ASN A 43 11.38 0.74 -17.67
N SER A 44 10.59 -0.09 -18.33
CA SER A 44 9.22 0.26 -18.78
C SER A 44 8.13 -0.44 -17.97
N ALA A 45 8.42 -1.58 -17.36
CA ALA A 45 7.45 -2.31 -16.55
C ALA A 45 8.13 -2.96 -15.34
N ARG A 46 7.42 -2.97 -14.22
CA ARG A 46 7.81 -3.64 -12.99
C ARG A 46 6.68 -4.59 -12.59
N LEU A 47 7.04 -5.86 -12.44
CA LEU A 47 6.18 -6.87 -11.83
C LEU A 47 6.55 -6.96 -10.36
N GLU A 48 5.56 -7.03 -9.48
CA GLU A 48 5.76 -7.26 -8.05
C GLU A 48 4.94 -8.44 -7.56
N LEU A 49 5.55 -9.24 -6.71
CA LEU A 49 4.88 -10.24 -5.90
C LEU A 49 5.13 -9.88 -4.44
N ASN A 50 4.09 -9.42 -3.76
CA ASN A 50 4.15 -8.88 -2.41
C ASN A 50 3.34 -9.76 -1.45
N TYR A 51 3.91 -10.11 -0.30
CA TYR A 51 3.16 -10.65 0.82
C TYR A 51 2.84 -9.50 1.78
N VAL A 52 1.57 -9.12 1.83
CA VAL A 52 1.10 -7.89 2.49
C VAL A 52 0.33 -8.23 3.77
N LEU A 53 0.68 -7.55 4.85
CA LEU A 53 0.01 -7.64 6.13
C LEU A 53 -0.55 -6.26 6.53
N PRO A 54 -1.88 -6.11 6.64
CA PRO A 54 -2.49 -4.89 7.14
C PRO A 54 -2.24 -4.79 8.65
N LEU A 55 -1.52 -3.75 9.08
CA LEU A 55 -1.22 -3.49 10.50
C LEU A 55 -2.32 -2.67 11.16
N ARG A 56 -2.90 -1.74 10.40
CA ARG A 56 -3.99 -0.87 10.87
C ARG A 56 -4.98 -0.64 9.74
N TYR A 57 -6.25 -0.92 10.00
CA TYR A 57 -7.36 -0.79 9.05
C TYR A 57 -8.61 -0.27 9.77
N PHE A 58 -9.57 0.26 9.01
CA PHE A 58 -10.85 0.73 9.54
C PHE A 58 -12.00 -0.22 9.17
N PRO A 59 -13.06 -0.31 9.99
CA PRO A 59 -14.26 -1.05 9.65
C PRO A 59 -14.83 -0.59 8.30
N GLY A 60 -15.04 -1.53 7.38
CA GLY A 60 -15.48 -1.25 6.01
C GLY A 60 -14.35 -1.16 4.97
N ASP A 61 -13.09 -1.12 5.38
CA ASP A 61 -11.96 -1.24 4.46
C ASP A 61 -11.87 -2.68 3.91
N ASN A 62 -11.69 -2.82 2.60
CA ASN A 62 -11.42 -4.13 1.99
C ASN A 62 -9.93 -4.49 2.16
N CYS A 63 -9.64 -5.29 3.19
CA CYS A 63 -8.27 -5.70 3.51
C CYS A 63 -7.87 -6.93 2.69
N SER A 64 -7.08 -6.74 1.62
CA SER A 64 -6.49 -7.82 0.84
C SER A 64 -5.17 -8.32 1.44
N SER A 65 -5.24 -9.01 2.59
CA SER A 65 -4.05 -9.62 3.19
C SER A 65 -3.53 -10.82 2.40
N GLY A 66 -2.22 -11.04 2.41
CA GLY A 66 -1.57 -12.20 1.79
C GLY A 66 -0.82 -11.85 0.51
N LEU A 67 -0.80 -12.78 -0.45
CA LEU A 67 -0.08 -12.61 -1.70
C LEU A 67 -0.83 -11.68 -2.66
N GLN A 68 -0.13 -10.63 -3.10
CA GLN A 68 -0.57 -9.68 -4.10
C GLN A 68 0.41 -9.70 -5.27
N PHE A 69 -0.13 -9.82 -6.48
CA PHE A 69 0.62 -9.70 -7.72
C PHE A 69 0.26 -8.39 -8.39
N ALA A 70 1.27 -7.57 -8.72
CA ALA A 70 1.09 -6.29 -9.39
C ALA A 70 1.96 -6.23 -10.65
N ALA A 71 1.44 -5.57 -11.67
CA ALA A 71 2.15 -5.27 -12.90
C ALA A 71 1.89 -3.81 -13.25
N GLY A 72 2.93 -2.99 -13.33
CA GLY A 72 2.77 -1.55 -13.54
C GLY A 72 4.01 -0.89 -14.13
N ILE A 73 3.82 0.32 -14.66
CA ILE A 73 4.91 1.15 -15.19
C ILE A 73 5.46 2.08 -14.09
N ASN A 74 4.62 2.47 -13.12
CA ASN A 74 4.96 3.39 -12.05
C ASN A 74 4.37 2.91 -10.73
N PHE A 75 5.22 2.80 -9.70
CA PHE A 75 4.82 2.49 -8.33
C PHE A 75 5.11 3.75 -7.52
N LEU A 76 4.10 4.21 -6.76
CA LEU A 76 4.07 5.47 -6.01
C LEU A 76 5.26 5.64 -5.04
#